data_AF-A0A3B0SPK5-F1
#
_entry.id   AF-A0A3B0SPK5-F1
#
_cell.length_a   1.000
_cell.length_b   1.000
_cell.length_c   1.000
_cell.angle_alpha   90.00
_cell.angle_beta   90.00
_cell.angle_gamma   90.00
#
_symmetry.space_group_name_H-M   'P 1'
#
loop_
_entity.id
_entity.type
_entity.pdbx_description
1 polymer ?
#
loop_
_entity_poly.entity_id
_entity_poly.type
_entity_poly.pdbx_seq_one_letter_code
_entity_poly.pdbx_strand_id
1 'polypeptide(L)'
;MKQEPGSPKTFCPYSGAIGNDDDFTHPKDSEAALKIVEHAAMQDIQNAFSDMLKAAVAEVFELREFFEWRGLGSIDHSGVRMREEFKEFDAERKFTVPDIKIADTKACQCGEVLKGVIKPFDCKVFGKACTPETPLGALMVSSEGACAAYYQYGDPARLRELEKA
;
A
#
# COMPACT_ATOMS: atom_id res chain seq x y z
N MET A 1 -54.51 3.58 9.10
CA MET A 1 -55.24 3.19 7.88
C MET A 1 -54.82 1.75 7.57
N LYS A 2 -55.73 0.77 7.59
CA LYS A 2 -55.39 -0.65 7.37
C LYS A 2 -55.60 -0.95 5.88
N GLN A 3 -54.53 -1.22 5.14
CA GLN A 3 -54.65 -1.80 3.80
C GLN A 3 -54.99 -3.29 3.91
N GLU A 4 -55.71 -3.81 2.92
CA GLU A 4 -55.93 -5.24 2.80
C GLU A 4 -54.64 -5.94 2.37
N PRO A 5 -54.29 -7.10 2.97
CA PRO A 5 -53.11 -7.87 2.56
C PRO A 5 -53.13 -8.17 1.06
N GLY A 6 -52.07 -7.81 0.34
CA GLY A 6 -51.94 -8.06 -1.10
C GLY A 6 -52.38 -6.91 -2.03
N SER A 7 -52.69 -5.72 -1.51
CA SER A 7 -52.93 -4.55 -2.37
C SER A 7 -51.63 -4.08 -3.06
N PRO A 8 -51.64 -3.73 -4.36
CA PRO A 8 -50.45 -3.24 -5.10
C PRO A 8 -50.09 -1.79 -4.75
N LYS A 9 -50.58 -1.28 -3.61
CA LYS A 9 -50.44 0.11 -3.20
C LYS A 9 -49.47 0.22 -2.05
N THR A 10 -48.45 1.03 -2.22
CA THR A 10 -47.41 1.30 -1.21
C THR A 10 -47.86 2.40 -0.28
N PHE A 11 -47.38 2.33 0.95
CA PHE A 11 -47.56 3.38 1.95
C PHE A 11 -46.24 4.15 2.09
N CYS A 12 -46.25 5.46 1.85
CA CYS A 12 -45.08 6.29 2.09
C CYS A 12 -44.92 6.59 3.60
N PRO A 13 -43.81 6.17 4.24
CA PRO A 13 -43.60 6.36 5.66
C PRO A 13 -43.39 7.83 6.08
N TYR A 14 -43.07 8.72 5.14
CA TYR A 14 -42.79 10.13 5.40
C TYR A 14 -43.99 11.06 5.20
N SER A 15 -44.81 10.82 4.16
CA SER A 15 -45.96 11.67 3.82
C SER A 15 -47.31 11.08 4.22
N GLY A 16 -47.35 9.77 4.55
CA GLY A 16 -48.59 9.04 4.83
C GLY A 16 -49.49 8.83 3.60
N ALA A 17 -49.03 9.20 2.40
CA ALA A 17 -49.75 8.99 1.16
C ALA A 17 -49.76 7.50 0.76
N ILE A 18 -50.86 7.08 0.12
CA ILE A 18 -51.04 5.75 -0.45
C ILE A 18 -51.18 5.91 -1.96
N GLY A 19 -50.33 5.23 -2.72
CA GLY A 19 -50.21 5.29 -4.18
C GLY A 19 -49.71 3.95 -4.72
N ASN A 20 -49.48 3.85 -6.02
CA ASN A 20 -48.79 2.70 -6.60
C ASN A 20 -47.28 2.80 -6.32
N ASP A 21 -46.53 1.69 -6.39
CA ASP A 21 -45.06 1.69 -6.16
C ASP A 21 -44.33 2.76 -7.00
N ASP A 22 -44.74 2.91 -8.26
CA ASP A 22 -44.17 3.89 -9.19
C ASP A 22 -44.37 5.35 -8.72
N ASP A 23 -45.46 5.64 -8.00
CA ASP A 23 -45.78 6.98 -7.47
C ASP A 23 -44.81 7.42 -6.36
N PHE A 24 -44.01 6.49 -5.81
CA PHE A 24 -43.05 6.73 -4.75
C PHE A 24 -41.59 6.65 -5.21
N THR A 25 -41.35 6.46 -6.51
CA THR A 25 -40.00 6.52 -7.08
C THR A 25 -39.57 7.98 -7.23
N HIS A 26 -38.83 8.50 -6.24
CA HIS A 26 -38.23 9.83 -6.37
C HIS A 26 -37.00 9.76 -7.29
N PRO A 27 -36.83 10.66 -8.28
CA PRO A 27 -35.70 10.61 -9.22
C PRO A 27 -34.32 10.57 -8.55
N LYS A 28 -34.19 11.21 -7.38
CA LYS A 28 -32.95 11.19 -6.58
C LYS A 28 -32.66 9.83 -5.94
N ASP A 29 -33.69 9.05 -5.59
CA ASP A 29 -33.51 7.71 -5.01
C ASP A 29 -33.06 6.73 -6.10
N SER A 30 -33.63 6.85 -7.30
CA SER A 30 -33.17 6.12 -8.49
C SER A 30 -31.72 6.47 -8.86
N GLU A 31 -31.36 7.76 -8.83
CA GLU A 31 -29.98 8.21 -9.07
C GLU A 31 -29.01 7.65 -8.01
N ALA A 32 -29.41 7.67 -6.73
CA ALA A 32 -28.61 7.09 -5.65
C ALA A 32 -28.45 5.58 -5.81
N ALA A 33 -29.52 4.87 -6.16
CA ALA A 33 -29.48 3.43 -6.43
C ALA A 33 -28.53 3.10 -7.60
N LEU A 34 -28.59 3.86 -8.69
CA LEU A 34 -27.67 3.70 -9.82
C LEU A 34 -26.20 3.89 -9.40
N LYS A 35 -25.89 4.91 -8.60
CA LYS A 35 -24.52 5.13 -8.08
C LYS A 35 -24.04 3.99 -7.18
N ILE A 36 -24.92 3.43 -6.35
CA ILE A 36 -24.60 2.27 -5.51
C ILE A 36 -24.26 1.06 -6.38
N VAL A 37 -25.08 0.79 -7.40
CA VAL A 37 -24.85 -0.31 -8.35
C VAL A 37 -23.55 -0.09 -9.13
N GLU A 38 -23.28 1.13 -9.59
CA GLU A 38 -22.02 1.49 -10.26
C GLU A 38 -20.81 1.23 -9.37
N HIS A 39 -20.85 1.68 -8.12
CA HIS A 39 -19.79 1.42 -7.15
C HIS A 39 -19.60 -0.08 -6.90
N ALA A 40 -20.70 -0.83 -6.70
CA ALA A 40 -20.63 -2.28 -6.49
C ALA A 40 -20.03 -3.00 -7.70
N ALA A 41 -20.45 -2.64 -8.92
CA ALA A 41 -19.92 -3.21 -10.15
C ALA A 41 -18.41 -2.92 -10.31
N MET A 42 -17.96 -1.70 -9.99
CA MET A 42 -16.54 -1.37 -10.02
C MET A 42 -15.75 -2.17 -8.97
N GLN A 43 -16.30 -2.35 -7.78
CA GLN A 43 -15.68 -3.17 -6.73
C GLN A 43 -15.56 -4.64 -7.15
N ASP A 44 -16.59 -5.19 -7.77
CA ASP A 44 -16.58 -6.58 -8.27
C ASP A 44 -15.51 -6.79 -9.33
N ILE A 45 -15.38 -5.83 -10.26
CA ILE A 45 -14.31 -5.85 -11.27
C ILE A 45 -12.94 -5.79 -10.58
N GLN A 46 -12.74 -4.86 -9.65
CA GLN A 46 -11.48 -4.75 -8.91
C GLN A 46 -11.11 -6.04 -8.18
N ASN A 47 -12.09 -6.70 -7.55
CA ASN A 47 -11.88 -7.96 -6.86
C ASN A 47 -11.47 -9.07 -7.82
N ALA A 48 -12.20 -9.23 -8.93
CA ALA A 48 -11.90 -10.24 -9.95
C ALA A 48 -10.48 -10.06 -10.54
N PHE A 49 -10.09 -8.82 -10.83
CA PHE A 49 -8.73 -8.50 -11.29
C PHE A 49 -7.68 -8.77 -10.21
N SER A 50 -7.95 -8.41 -8.96
CA SER A 50 -7.05 -8.66 -7.83
C SER A 50 -6.77 -10.16 -7.66
N ASP A 51 -7.81 -10.98 -7.73
CA ASP A 51 -7.68 -12.43 -7.57
C ASP A 51 -6.93 -13.06 -8.73
N MET A 52 -7.18 -12.61 -9.96
CA MET A 52 -6.41 -13.03 -11.14
C MET A 52 -4.91 -12.70 -10.97
N LEU A 53 -4.58 -11.49 -10.52
CA LEU A 53 -3.18 -11.07 -10.33
C LEU A 53 -2.49 -11.84 -9.20
N LYS A 54 -3.18 -12.07 -8.09
CA LYS A 54 -2.66 -12.91 -6.99
C LYS A 54 -2.39 -14.33 -7.44
N ALA A 55 -3.28 -14.91 -8.24
CA ALA A 55 -3.10 -16.25 -8.78
C ALA A 55 -1.85 -16.33 -9.67
N ALA A 56 -1.65 -15.35 -10.56
CA ALA A 56 -0.47 -15.29 -11.42
C ALA A 56 0.85 -15.19 -10.61
N VAL A 57 0.88 -14.36 -9.55
CA VAL A 57 2.06 -14.27 -8.67
C VAL A 57 2.29 -15.59 -7.93
N ALA A 58 1.23 -16.21 -7.40
CA ALA A 58 1.31 -17.47 -6.65
C ALA A 58 1.69 -18.69 -7.50
N GLU A 59 1.41 -18.63 -8.81
CA GLU A 59 1.84 -19.63 -9.79
C GLU A 59 3.36 -19.65 -9.94
N VAL A 60 4.00 -18.48 -10.03
CA VAL A 60 5.45 -18.38 -10.29
C VAL A 60 6.28 -18.43 -9.02
N PHE A 61 5.78 -17.85 -7.93
CA PHE A 61 6.52 -17.63 -6.70
C PHE A 61 5.98 -18.43 -5.52
N GLU A 62 6.89 -18.82 -4.63
CA GLU A 62 6.58 -19.39 -3.31
C GLU A 62 7.28 -18.59 -2.21
N LEU A 63 6.70 -18.61 -1.00
CA LEU A 63 7.26 -17.92 0.16
C LEU A 63 8.56 -18.59 0.60
N ARG A 64 9.55 -17.77 0.95
CA ARG A 64 10.74 -18.22 1.68
C ARG A 64 10.41 -18.35 3.17
N GLU A 65 11.07 -19.28 3.85
CA GLU A 65 10.93 -19.44 5.30
C GLU A 65 11.36 -18.16 6.04
N PHE A 66 12.50 -17.57 5.65
CA PHE A 66 13.01 -16.30 6.15
C PHE A 66 13.61 -15.47 5.01
N PHE A 67 13.60 -14.15 5.16
CA PHE A 67 14.28 -13.24 4.23
C PHE A 67 14.79 -12.00 4.97
N GLU A 68 16.00 -11.55 4.61
CA GLU A 68 16.63 -10.38 5.21
C GLU A 68 16.12 -9.09 4.55
N TRP A 69 15.50 -8.24 5.36
CA TRP A 69 15.12 -6.88 4.97
C TRP A 69 16.19 -5.92 5.45
N ARG A 70 16.84 -5.21 4.53
CA ARG A 70 17.89 -4.23 4.87
C ARG A 70 17.35 -3.20 5.86
N GLY A 71 17.93 -3.16 7.06
CA GLY A 71 17.53 -2.25 8.14
C GLY A 71 16.46 -2.79 9.10
N LEU A 72 15.83 -3.94 8.81
CA LEU A 72 14.87 -4.62 9.68
C LEU A 72 15.37 -6.00 10.16
N GLY A 73 16.31 -6.62 9.44
CA GLY A 73 16.82 -7.96 9.73
C GLY A 73 15.99 -9.07 9.06
N SER A 74 16.19 -10.32 9.47
CA SER A 74 15.39 -11.46 9.00
C SER A 74 13.96 -11.35 9.49
N ILE A 75 13.01 -11.53 8.57
CA ILE A 75 11.59 -11.64 8.87
C ILE A 75 11.07 -12.92 8.21
N ASP A 76 10.35 -13.72 9.00
CA ASP A 76 9.76 -14.98 8.54
C ASP A 76 8.72 -14.73 7.44
N HIS A 77 8.67 -15.59 6.43
CA HIS A 77 7.66 -15.57 5.36
C HIS A 77 7.51 -14.20 4.66
N SER A 78 8.58 -13.41 4.61
CA SER A 78 8.56 -12.02 4.12
C SER A 78 9.14 -11.84 2.73
N GLY A 79 9.78 -12.87 2.18
CA GLY A 79 10.35 -12.88 0.84
C GLY A 79 9.79 -14.01 -0.01
N VAL A 80 10.00 -13.92 -1.32
CA VAL A 80 9.60 -14.95 -2.28
C VAL A 80 10.81 -15.53 -3.01
N ARG A 81 10.65 -16.75 -3.52
CA ARG A 81 11.57 -17.37 -4.48
C ARG A 81 10.78 -17.97 -5.63
N MET A 82 11.44 -18.15 -6.77
CA MET A 82 10.81 -18.84 -7.90
C MET A 82 10.56 -20.30 -7.53
N ARG A 83 9.41 -20.84 -7.94
CA ARG A 83 9.12 -22.27 -7.80
C ARG A 83 10.05 -23.12 -8.67
N GLU A 84 10.16 -24.41 -8.33
CA GLU A 84 11.03 -25.36 -9.02
C GLU A 84 10.74 -25.45 -10.52
N GLU A 85 9.46 -25.37 -10.91
CA GLU A 85 9.00 -25.39 -12.30
C GLU A 85 9.55 -24.22 -13.13
N PHE A 86 9.89 -23.09 -12.48
CA PHE A 86 10.40 -21.88 -13.12
C PHE A 86 11.90 -21.65 -12.87
N LYS A 87 12.63 -22.66 -12.38
CA LYS A 87 14.06 -22.54 -12.02
C LYS A 87 14.98 -22.05 -13.12
N GLU A 88 14.62 -22.26 -14.39
CA GLU A 88 15.43 -21.84 -15.55
C GLU A 88 15.52 -20.31 -15.66
N PHE A 89 14.59 -19.60 -15.03
CA PHE A 89 14.54 -18.14 -14.96
C PHE A 89 15.17 -17.57 -13.67
N ASP A 90 15.52 -18.42 -12.71
CA ASP A 90 16.06 -18.00 -11.41
C ASP A 90 17.57 -17.72 -11.51
N ALA A 91 17.93 -16.44 -11.36
CA ALA A 91 19.31 -15.99 -11.38
C ALA A 91 20.15 -16.55 -10.22
N GLU A 92 19.55 -16.79 -9.05
CA GLU A 92 20.24 -17.35 -7.88
C GLU A 92 20.69 -18.80 -8.16
N ARG A 93 19.97 -19.52 -9.01
CA ARG A 93 20.31 -20.88 -9.43
C ARG A 93 21.26 -20.91 -10.64
N LYS A 94 21.09 -19.96 -11.56
CA LYS A 94 21.88 -19.88 -12.80
C LYS A 94 23.30 -19.39 -12.55
N PHE A 95 23.49 -18.50 -11.57
CA PHE A 95 24.77 -17.87 -11.31
C PHE A 95 25.22 -18.14 -9.87
N THR A 96 26.38 -18.78 -9.71
CA THR A 96 27.02 -18.90 -8.41
C THR A 96 27.69 -17.58 -8.05
N VAL A 97 27.06 -16.82 -7.15
CA VAL A 97 27.60 -15.56 -6.62
C VAL A 97 28.06 -15.79 -5.17
N PRO A 98 29.25 -15.31 -4.78
CA PRO A 98 29.69 -15.36 -3.39
C PRO A 98 28.73 -14.56 -2.48
N ASP A 99 28.42 -15.11 -1.30
CA ASP A 99 27.58 -14.45 -0.28
C ASP A 99 28.37 -13.32 0.42
N ILE A 100 28.41 -12.14 -0.22
CA ILE A 100 29.09 -10.96 0.30
C ILE A 100 28.08 -10.13 1.10
N LYS A 101 28.27 -10.08 2.43
CA LYS A 101 27.47 -9.24 3.31
C LYS A 101 28.19 -7.92 3.57
N ILE A 102 27.62 -6.83 3.05
CA ILE A 102 28.09 -5.47 3.31
C ILE A 102 27.09 -4.77 4.21
N ALA A 103 27.51 -4.46 5.43
CA ALA A 103 26.70 -3.68 6.35
C ALA A 103 26.64 -2.21 5.92
N ASP A 104 25.54 -1.55 6.27
CA ASP A 104 25.43 -0.10 6.11
C ASP A 104 26.50 0.62 6.95
N THR A 105 26.92 1.78 6.46
CA THR A 105 27.82 2.67 7.18
C THR A 105 27.27 2.92 8.59
N LYS A 106 28.08 2.72 9.63
CA LYS A 106 27.69 2.94 11.04
C LYS A 106 27.15 4.34 11.33
N ALA A 107 27.43 5.30 10.46
CA ALA A 107 26.94 6.66 10.53
C ALA A 107 25.49 6.82 10.02
N CYS A 108 24.98 5.96 9.12
CA CYS A 108 23.56 6.02 8.74
C CYS A 108 22.67 5.38 9.82
N GLN A 109 21.57 6.05 10.13
CA GLN A 109 20.48 5.53 10.98
C GLN A 109 19.26 5.13 10.13
N CYS A 110 19.51 4.66 8.91
CA CYS A 110 18.51 4.30 7.91
C CYS A 110 17.48 3.29 8.44
N GLY A 111 17.93 2.29 9.21
CA GLY A 111 17.05 1.30 9.86
C GLY A 111 16.14 1.90 10.94
N GLU A 112 16.62 2.88 11.71
CA GLU A 112 15.79 3.57 12.72
C GLU A 112 14.72 4.45 12.07
N VAL A 113 15.06 5.10 10.95
CA VAL A 113 14.09 5.84 10.13
C VAL A 113 13.05 4.88 9.55
N LEU A 114 13.48 3.74 9.01
CA LEU A 114 12.59 2.75 8.40
C LEU A 114 11.60 2.15 9.43
N LYS A 115 12.07 1.90 10.66
CA LYS A 115 11.22 1.46 11.78
C LYS A 115 10.33 2.56 12.36
N GLY A 116 10.50 3.81 11.92
CA GLY A 116 9.77 4.96 12.45
C GLY A 116 10.18 5.38 13.86
N VAL A 117 11.34 4.91 14.36
CA VAL A 117 11.88 5.28 15.69
C VAL A 117 12.36 6.73 15.69
N ILE A 118 12.89 7.20 14.56
CA ILE A 118 13.34 8.58 14.36
C ILE A 118 12.82 9.12 13.02
N LYS A 119 12.70 10.44 12.88
CA LYS A 119 12.46 11.08 11.59
C LYS A 119 13.78 11.24 10.81
N PRO A 120 13.74 11.42 9.48
CA PRO A 120 14.96 11.65 8.71
C PRO A 120 15.82 12.80 9.22
N PHE A 121 15.21 13.89 9.70
CA PHE A 121 15.94 15.05 10.23
C PHE A 121 16.59 14.82 11.60
N ASP A 122 16.19 13.77 12.33
CA ASP A 122 16.84 13.34 13.58
C ASP A 122 18.08 12.47 13.31
N CYS A 123 18.31 12.07 12.05
CA CYS A 123 19.48 11.30 11.66
C CYS A 123 20.71 12.21 11.59
N LYS A 124 21.77 11.83 12.32
CA LYS A 124 22.98 12.66 12.51
C LYS A 124 23.64 13.15 11.21
N VAL A 125 23.52 12.37 10.14
CA VAL A 125 24.16 12.63 8.84
C VAL A 125 23.21 13.19 7.78
N PHE A 126 21.90 13.29 8.06
CA PHE A 126 20.91 13.76 7.10
C PHE A 126 21.14 15.21 6.67
N GLY A 127 21.15 15.46 5.36
CA GLY A 127 21.37 16.78 4.77
C GLY A 127 22.73 17.40 5.10
N LYS A 128 23.67 16.59 5.60
CA LYS A 128 25.06 16.96 5.88
C LYS A 128 25.97 16.09 5.01
N ALA A 129 26.43 14.97 5.55
CA ALA A 129 27.25 13.99 4.84
C ALA A 129 26.41 13.02 3.99
N CYS A 130 25.10 12.93 4.24
CA CYS A 130 24.16 12.15 3.43
C CYS A 130 23.25 13.12 2.67
N THR A 131 23.46 13.21 1.36
CA THR A 131 22.64 14.00 0.41
C THR A 131 22.30 13.13 -0.81
N PRO A 132 21.39 13.56 -1.71
CA PRO A 132 21.13 12.83 -2.96
C PRO A 132 22.39 12.65 -3.83
N GLU A 133 23.31 13.62 -3.83
CA GLU A 133 24.58 13.56 -4.57
C GLU A 133 25.60 12.65 -3.89
N THR A 134 25.54 12.56 -2.56
CA THR A 134 26.44 11.74 -1.73
C THR A 134 25.65 10.86 -0.76
N PRO A 135 24.93 9.84 -1.26
CA PRO A 135 24.02 9.07 -0.43
C PRO A 135 24.81 8.06 0.43
N LEU A 136 24.59 8.10 1.74
CA LEU A 136 25.21 7.15 2.69
C LEU A 136 24.36 5.90 2.94
N GLY A 137 23.09 5.88 2.54
CA GLY A 137 22.25 4.70 2.70
C GLY A 137 21.00 4.70 1.84
N ALA A 138 20.32 3.55 1.79
CA ALA A 138 19.30 3.24 0.79
C ALA A 138 18.13 4.24 0.74
N LEU A 139 17.73 4.79 1.89
CA LEU A 139 16.60 5.72 1.97
C LEU A 139 16.90 7.10 1.34
N MET A 140 18.16 7.43 1.06
CA MET A 140 18.53 8.64 0.31
C MET A 140 18.66 8.38 -1.20
N VAL A 141 18.87 7.11 -1.60
CA VAL A 141 18.99 6.71 -3.01
C VAL A 141 17.63 6.41 -3.63
N SER A 142 16.74 5.76 -2.86
CA SER A 142 15.42 5.34 -3.35
C SER A 142 14.50 6.53 -3.58
N SER A 143 13.75 6.53 -4.69
CA SER A 143 12.69 7.50 -4.96
C SER A 143 11.54 7.42 -3.96
N GLU A 144 11.34 6.26 -3.34
CA GLU A 144 10.35 6.04 -2.26
C GLU A 144 10.98 6.18 -0.87
N GLY A 145 12.27 6.52 -0.81
CA GLY A 145 13.00 6.63 0.43
C GLY A 145 12.55 7.84 1.25
N ALA A 146 12.24 7.63 2.53
CA ALA A 146 11.81 8.71 3.41
C ALA A 146 12.86 9.83 3.51
N CYS A 147 14.16 9.51 3.51
CA CYS A 147 15.21 10.53 3.53
C CYS A 147 15.21 11.36 2.24
N ALA A 148 15.14 10.71 1.07
CA ALA A 148 15.06 11.41 -0.21
C ALA A 148 13.84 12.32 -0.28
N ALA A 149 12.67 11.83 0.13
CA ALA A 149 11.43 12.62 0.16
C ALA A 149 11.53 13.84 1.09
N TYR A 150 12.06 13.67 2.30
CA TYR A 150 12.27 14.77 3.24
C TYR A 150 13.30 15.79 2.72
N TYR A 151 14.32 15.34 2.01
CA TYR A 151 15.32 16.22 1.43
C TYR A 151 14.77 17.02 0.24
N GLN A 152 13.98 16.37 -0.63
CA GLN A 152 13.45 16.96 -1.86
C GLN A 152 12.29 17.93 -1.62
N TYR A 153 11.38 17.57 -0.71
CA TYR A 153 10.14 18.33 -0.49
C TYR A 153 10.13 19.10 0.83
N GLY A 154 11.05 18.78 1.74
CA GLY A 154 11.28 19.56 2.94
C GLY A 154 12.25 20.70 2.68
N ASP A 155 12.43 21.55 3.69
CA ASP A 155 13.58 22.45 3.78
C ASP A 155 14.60 21.82 4.75
N PRO A 156 15.68 21.19 4.26
CA PRO A 156 16.65 20.52 5.13
C PRO A 156 17.33 21.48 6.11
N ALA A 157 17.42 22.78 5.81
CA ALA A 157 17.95 23.76 6.74
C ALA A 157 16.99 23.99 7.90
N ARG A 158 15.71 24.25 7.60
CA ARG A 158 14.66 24.45 8.60
C ARG A 158 14.33 23.19 9.42
N LEU A 159 14.35 22.01 8.80
CA LEU A 159 14.07 20.74 9.49
C LEU A 159 15.12 20.42 10.57
N ARG A 160 16.36 20.89 10.40
CA ARG A 160 17.43 20.75 11.41
C ARG A 160 17.28 21.72 12.58
N GLU A 161 16.51 22.80 12.43
CA GLU A 161 16.18 23.68 13.55
C GLU A 161 15.13 23.05 14.46
N LEU A 162 14.22 22.23 13.90
CA LEU A 162 13.22 21.47 14.68
C LEU A 162 13.85 20.38 15.57
N GLU A 163 15.03 19.85 15.22
CA GLU A 163 15.80 18.90 16.06
C GLU A 163 16.24 19.55 17.39
N LYS A 164 16.36 20.88 17.43
CA LYS A 164 16.90 21.63 18.59
C LYS A 164 15.81 22.19 19.52
N ALA A 165 14.54 22.06 19.15
CA ALA A 165 13.38 22.55 19.91
C ALA A 165 12.75 21.40 20.71
#